data_AF-A0AAQ1P2W6-F1
#
_entry.id   AF-A0AAQ1P2W6-F1
#
_cell.length_a   1.000
_cell.length_b   1.000
_cell.length_c   1.000
_cell.angle_alpha   90.00
_cell.angle_beta   90.00
_cell.angle_gamma   90.00
#
_symmetry.space_group_name_H-M   'P 1'
#
loop_
_entity.id
_entity.type
_entity.pdbx_description
1 polymer ?
#
loop_
_entity_poly.entity_id
_entity_poly.type
_entity_poly.pdbx_seq_one_letter_code
_entity_poly.pdbx_strand_id
1 'polypeptide(L)'
;MVKEGRRPGLELRRDGQPIGLKAWASELIERIRPLAELLDQAQGSAEHGKALDAQQAKVDDASLTPSAQVLARMTEHDESFVKFSLRQSRIHAETFREQPLPVERQQAFETLARDSLAEQSRLEQQEVGDFDLFVGAYQASILAISN
;
A
#
# COMPACT_ATOMS: atom_id res chain seq x y z
N MET A 1 -13.86 -3.56 -12.29
CA MET A 1 -12.73 -4.03 -11.45
C MET A 1 -13.12 -4.24 -9.98
N VAL A 2 -13.57 -3.21 -9.24
CA VAL A 2 -13.76 -3.32 -7.77
C VAL A 2 -14.75 -4.39 -7.32
N LYS A 3 -15.92 -4.50 -7.97
CA LYS A 3 -16.99 -5.43 -7.53
C LYS A 3 -16.88 -6.85 -8.12
N GLU A 4 -16.36 -6.96 -9.35
CA GLU A 4 -16.40 -8.20 -10.13
C GLU A 4 -15.05 -8.59 -10.73
N GLY A 5 -13.93 -8.02 -10.27
CA GLY A 5 -12.61 -8.19 -10.90
C GLY A 5 -12.11 -9.63 -11.00
N ARG A 6 -12.67 -10.56 -10.22
CA ARG A 6 -12.36 -11.99 -10.24
C ARG A 6 -13.37 -12.84 -11.03
N ARG A 7 -14.39 -12.24 -11.65
CA ARG A 7 -15.39 -12.96 -12.43
C ARG A 7 -14.72 -13.56 -13.68
N PRO A 8 -14.78 -14.87 -13.90
CA PRO A 8 -14.27 -15.48 -15.13
C PRO A 8 -14.90 -14.84 -16.37
N GLY A 9 -14.09 -14.55 -17.38
CA GLY A 9 -14.56 -13.93 -18.62
C GLY A 9 -14.99 -12.46 -18.50
N LEU A 10 -14.60 -11.75 -17.43
CA LEU A 10 -14.89 -10.31 -17.30
C LEU A 10 -14.32 -9.52 -18.49
N GLU A 11 -15.18 -8.76 -19.15
CA GLU A 11 -14.80 -7.79 -20.19
C GLU A 11 -14.72 -6.37 -19.62
N LEU A 12 -13.78 -5.61 -20.16
CA LEU A 12 -13.52 -4.20 -19.91
C LEU A 12 -13.71 -3.42 -21.21
N ARG A 13 -13.60 -2.08 -21.15
CA ARG A 13 -13.66 -1.22 -22.34
C ARG A 13 -12.32 -0.50 -22.52
N ARG A 14 -11.74 -0.63 -23.71
CA ARG A 14 -10.58 0.14 -24.17
C ARG A 14 -10.99 0.95 -25.39
N ASP A 15 -10.92 2.28 -25.29
CA ASP A 15 -11.31 3.20 -26.37
C ASP A 15 -12.71 2.91 -26.93
N GLY A 16 -13.63 2.57 -26.03
CA GLY A 16 -15.02 2.23 -26.35
C GLY A 16 -15.25 0.78 -26.79
N GLN A 17 -14.21 0.02 -27.13
CA GLN A 17 -14.28 -1.37 -27.58
C GLN A 17 -14.15 -2.38 -26.43
N PRO A 18 -14.88 -3.52 -26.46
CA PRO A 18 -14.74 -4.56 -25.46
C PRO A 18 -13.38 -5.25 -25.54
N ILE A 19 -12.81 -5.58 -24.39
CA ILE A 19 -11.57 -6.37 -24.28
C ILE A 19 -11.62 -7.23 -23.02
N GLY A 20 -11.20 -8.50 -23.11
CA GLY A 20 -11.13 -9.38 -21.95
C GLY A 20 -10.11 -8.87 -20.92
N LEU A 21 -10.45 -8.91 -19.63
CA LEU A 21 -9.57 -8.48 -18.54
C LEU A 21 -8.20 -9.18 -18.61
N LYS A 22 -8.21 -10.51 -18.76
CA LYS A 22 -6.99 -11.31 -18.80
C LYS A 22 -6.07 -10.92 -19.97
N ALA A 23 -6.67 -10.73 -21.15
CA ALA A 23 -5.94 -10.32 -22.35
C ALA A 23 -5.32 -8.94 -22.16
N TRP A 24 -6.12 -7.98 -21.68
CA TRP A 24 -5.63 -6.61 -21.51
C TRP A 24 -4.56 -6.50 -20.41
N ALA A 25 -4.75 -7.19 -19.29
CA ALA A 25 -3.77 -7.19 -18.21
C ALA A 25 -2.44 -7.82 -18.65
N SER A 26 -2.47 -8.93 -19.41
CA SER A 26 -1.26 -9.57 -19.94
C SER A 26 -0.55 -8.66 -20.94
N GLU A 27 -1.30 -7.95 -21.81
CA GLU A 27 -0.73 -6.95 -22.72
C GLU A 27 0.01 -5.84 -21.94
N LEU A 28 -0.59 -5.35 -20.85
CA LEU A 28 0.03 -4.31 -20.02
C LEU A 28 1.30 -4.82 -19.34
N ILE A 29 1.30 -6.04 -18.80
CA ILE A 29 2.47 -6.65 -18.15
C ILE A 29 3.62 -6.80 -19.15
N GLU A 30 3.35 -7.30 -20.36
CA GLU A 30 4.37 -7.44 -21.39
C GLU A 30 4.91 -6.09 -21.86
N ARG A 31 4.07 -5.04 -21.92
CA ARG A 31 4.53 -3.68 -22.21
C ARG A 31 5.41 -3.08 -21.11
N ILE A 32 5.26 -3.53 -19.87
CA ILE A 32 6.09 -3.08 -18.73
C ILE A 32 7.40 -3.87 -18.67
N ARG A 33 7.46 -5.11 -19.16
CA ARG A 33 8.62 -6.00 -19.09
C ARG A 33 9.97 -5.36 -19.47
N PRO A 34 10.08 -4.59 -20.57
CA PRO A 34 11.35 -3.95 -20.93
C PRO A 34 11.87 -2.95 -19.88
N LEU A 35 10.97 -2.29 -19.14
CA LEU A 35 11.37 -1.39 -18.05
C LEU A 35 11.87 -2.16 -16.83
N ALA A 36 11.24 -3.29 -16.51
CA ALA A 36 11.72 -4.17 -15.45
C ALA A 36 13.11 -4.73 -15.76
N GLU A 37 13.34 -5.17 -17.00
CA GLU A 37 14.65 -5.64 -17.46
C GLU A 37 15.73 -4.55 -17.36
N LEU A 38 15.41 -3.30 -17.70
CA LEU A 38 16.33 -2.18 -17.57
C LEU A 38 16.70 -1.90 -16.10
N LEU A 39 15.71 -1.93 -15.20
CA LEU A 39 15.94 -1.73 -13.76
C LEU A 39 16.77 -2.87 -13.17
N ASP A 40 16.49 -4.11 -13.58
CA ASP A 40 17.23 -5.30 -13.17
C ASP A 40 18.68 -5.26 -13.66
N GLN A 41 18.92 -4.84 -14.89
CA GLN A 41 20.27 -4.62 -15.42
C GLN A 41 21.04 -3.55 -14.64
N ALA A 42 20.40 -2.41 -14.33
CA ALA A 42 21.03 -1.31 -13.61
C ALA A 42 21.39 -1.69 -12.17
N GLN A 43 20.63 -2.60 -11.55
CA GLN A 43 20.82 -3.02 -10.16
C GLN A 43 21.57 -4.36 -10.02
N GLY A 44 21.85 -5.05 -11.13
CA GLY A 44 22.43 -6.40 -11.10
C GLY A 44 21.52 -7.42 -10.41
N SER A 45 20.20 -7.25 -10.55
CA SER A 45 19.18 -8.07 -9.87
C SER A 45 18.21 -8.70 -10.88
N ALA A 46 17.24 -9.48 -10.41
CA ALA A 46 16.13 -10.00 -11.21
C ALA A 46 14.77 -9.73 -10.53
N GLU A 47 14.75 -8.81 -9.56
CA GLU A 47 13.61 -8.64 -8.65
C GLU A 47 12.41 -7.98 -9.36
N HIS A 48 12.65 -7.11 -10.34
CA HIS A 48 11.56 -6.47 -11.08
C HIS A 48 10.90 -7.48 -12.05
N GLY A 49 11.71 -8.30 -12.74
CA GLY A 49 11.21 -9.39 -13.58
C GLY A 49 10.38 -10.38 -12.78
N LYS A 50 10.89 -10.86 -11.64
CA LYS A 50 10.14 -11.75 -10.72
C LYS A 50 8.84 -11.13 -10.23
N ALA A 51 8.84 -9.82 -9.94
CA ALA A 51 7.65 -9.12 -9.52
C ALA A 51 6.57 -9.08 -10.62
N LEU A 52 6.96 -8.92 -11.89
CA LEU A 52 6.04 -8.99 -13.03
C LEU A 52 5.50 -10.41 -13.23
N ASP A 53 6.33 -11.43 -13.15
CA ASP A 53 5.90 -12.82 -13.29
C ASP A 53 4.88 -13.18 -12.19
N ALA A 54 5.09 -12.70 -10.96
CA ALA A 54 4.13 -12.84 -9.87
C ALA A 54 2.79 -12.10 -10.12
N GLN A 55 2.78 -11.01 -10.89
CA GLN A 55 1.53 -10.36 -11.30
C GLN A 55 0.85 -11.11 -12.44
N GLN A 56 1.62 -11.62 -13.41
CA GLN A 56 1.10 -12.41 -14.51
C GLN A 56 0.42 -13.68 -13.98
N ALA A 57 1.01 -14.35 -12.98
CA ALA A 57 0.40 -15.50 -12.31
C ALA A 57 -1.01 -15.17 -11.74
N LYS A 58 -1.22 -13.97 -11.18
CA LYS A 58 -2.54 -13.53 -10.67
C LYS A 58 -3.55 -13.23 -11.77
N VAL A 59 -3.06 -12.82 -12.95
CA VAL A 59 -3.87 -12.62 -14.15
C VAL A 59 -4.28 -13.97 -14.74
N ASP A 60 -3.38 -14.95 -14.67
CA ASP A 60 -3.62 -16.31 -15.13
C ASP A 60 -4.55 -17.11 -14.20
N ASP A 61 -4.38 -16.93 -12.89
CA ASP A 61 -5.20 -17.52 -11.85
C ASP A 61 -5.63 -16.46 -10.80
N ALA A 62 -6.90 -16.09 -10.86
CA ALA A 62 -7.49 -15.12 -9.94
C ALA A 62 -7.49 -15.61 -8.46
N SER A 63 -7.30 -16.90 -8.20
CA SER A 63 -7.17 -17.45 -6.84
C SER A 63 -5.92 -16.94 -6.12
N LEU A 64 -4.89 -16.58 -6.87
CA LEU A 64 -3.63 -16.03 -6.36
C LEU A 64 -3.73 -14.55 -5.96
N THR A 65 -4.87 -13.89 -6.24
CA THR A 65 -5.08 -12.51 -5.81
C THR A 65 -5.27 -12.43 -4.29
N PRO A 66 -4.74 -11.38 -3.61
CA PRO A 66 -4.91 -11.25 -2.16
C PRO A 66 -6.38 -11.28 -1.70
N SER A 67 -7.30 -10.70 -2.49
CA SER A 67 -8.73 -10.74 -2.18
C SER A 67 -9.31 -12.15 -2.22
N ALA A 68 -8.87 -13.01 -3.14
CA ALA A 68 -9.28 -14.42 -3.18
C ALA A 68 -8.67 -15.21 -2.02
N GLN A 69 -7.38 -14.99 -1.73
CA GLN A 69 -6.70 -15.68 -0.63
C GLN A 69 -7.30 -15.35 0.74
N VAL A 70 -7.63 -14.08 1.00
CA VAL A 70 -8.31 -13.68 2.25
C VAL A 70 -9.65 -14.39 2.40
N LEU A 71 -10.47 -14.41 1.34
CA LEU A 71 -11.77 -15.10 1.35
C LEU A 71 -11.62 -16.61 1.54
N ALA A 72 -10.62 -17.23 0.90
CA ALA A 72 -10.33 -18.65 1.06
C ALA A 72 -9.95 -18.96 2.51
N ARG A 73 -9.06 -18.18 3.13
CA ARG A 73 -8.69 -18.36 4.54
C ARG A 73 -9.85 -18.14 5.50
N MET A 74 -10.69 -17.14 5.24
CA MET A 74 -11.90 -16.91 6.04
C MET A 74 -12.87 -18.10 5.96
N THR A 75 -13.03 -18.66 4.76
CA THR A 75 -13.89 -19.84 4.52
C THR A 75 -13.32 -21.09 5.20
N GLU A 76 -12.01 -21.31 5.10
CA GLU A 76 -11.29 -22.44 5.71
C GLU A 76 -11.44 -22.48 7.25
N HIS A 77 -11.43 -21.31 7.89
CA HIS A 77 -11.54 -21.19 9.35
C HIS A 77 -12.98 -20.97 9.85
N ASP A 78 -13.96 -20.96 8.95
CA ASP A 78 -15.36 -20.58 9.23
C ASP A 78 -15.46 -19.28 10.06
N GLU A 79 -14.73 -18.25 9.63
CA GLU A 79 -14.58 -17.00 10.39
C GLU A 79 -15.06 -15.76 9.64
N SER A 80 -15.61 -14.81 10.41
CA SER A 80 -15.97 -13.49 9.89
C SER A 80 -14.74 -12.63 9.65
N PHE A 81 -14.88 -11.57 8.85
CA PHE A 81 -13.79 -10.63 8.57
C PHE A 81 -13.18 -10.00 9.83
N VAL A 82 -14.00 -9.72 10.85
CA VAL A 82 -13.53 -9.17 12.14
C VAL A 82 -12.63 -10.16 12.87
N LYS A 83 -13.02 -11.45 12.91
CA LYS A 83 -12.21 -12.51 13.52
C LYS A 83 -10.89 -12.72 12.76
N PHE A 84 -10.97 -12.79 11.43
CA PHE A 84 -9.79 -12.88 10.56
C PHE A 84 -8.81 -11.72 10.82
N SER A 85 -9.31 -10.48 10.78
CA SER A 85 -8.50 -9.27 10.97
C SER A 85 -7.84 -9.25 12.35
N LEU A 86 -8.59 -9.58 13.42
CA LEU A 86 -8.05 -9.65 14.77
C LEU A 86 -6.95 -10.71 14.89
N ARG A 87 -7.14 -11.88 14.27
CA ARG A 87 -6.16 -12.97 14.25
C ARG A 87 -4.87 -12.55 13.54
N GLN A 88 -4.98 -11.94 12.35
CA GLN A 88 -3.80 -11.42 11.63
C GLN A 88 -3.08 -10.34 12.43
N SER A 89 -3.81 -9.40 13.05
CA SER A 89 -3.21 -8.36 13.90
C SER A 89 -2.43 -8.94 15.09
N ARG A 90 -2.93 -10.01 15.71
CA ARG A 90 -2.22 -10.69 16.81
C ARG A 90 -0.92 -11.35 16.31
N ILE A 91 -0.97 -12.07 15.19
CA ILE A 91 0.20 -12.69 14.57
C ILE A 91 1.26 -11.62 14.26
N HIS A 92 0.88 -10.53 13.61
CA HIS A 92 1.81 -9.44 13.30
C HIS A 92 2.40 -8.81 14.57
N ALA A 93 1.59 -8.57 15.60
CA ALA A 93 2.07 -8.03 16.87
C ALA A 93 3.06 -8.98 17.57
N GLU A 94 2.84 -10.29 17.51
CA GLU A 94 3.77 -11.29 18.04
C GLU A 94 5.08 -11.31 17.24
N THR A 95 5.01 -11.37 15.90
CA THR A 95 6.19 -11.34 15.02
C THR A 95 7.07 -10.12 15.30
N PHE A 96 6.49 -8.93 15.46
CA PHE A 96 7.27 -7.72 15.77
C PHE A 96 7.87 -7.74 17.18
N ARG A 97 7.21 -8.37 18.16
CA ARG A 97 7.78 -8.53 19.52
C ARG A 97 8.93 -9.53 19.55
N GLU A 98 8.87 -10.57 18.73
CA GLU A 98 9.91 -11.60 18.62
C GLU A 98 11.16 -11.14 17.89
N GLN A 99 11.08 -10.03 17.14
CA GLN A 99 12.18 -9.43 16.39
C GLN A 99 12.56 -8.07 16.99
N PRO A 100 13.26 -8.05 18.15
CA PRO A 100 13.64 -6.79 18.78
C PRO A 100 14.54 -5.96 17.86
N LEU A 101 14.39 -4.64 17.96
CA LEU A 101 15.25 -3.71 17.23
C LEU A 101 16.70 -3.82 17.72
N PRO A 102 17.69 -3.58 16.83
CA PRO A 102 19.04 -3.28 17.25
C PRO A 102 19.04 -2.11 18.25
N VAL A 103 19.91 -2.17 19.26
CA VAL A 103 19.96 -1.20 20.37
C VAL A 103 20.09 0.23 19.85
N GLU A 104 20.89 0.44 18.80
CA GLU A 104 21.12 1.74 18.19
C GLU A 104 19.83 2.30 17.56
N ARG A 105 19.02 1.45 16.94
CA ARG A 105 17.72 1.85 16.37
C ARG A 105 16.70 2.14 17.45
N GLN A 106 16.68 1.36 18.53
CA GLN A 106 15.81 1.63 19.66
C GLN A 106 16.13 2.99 20.29
N GLN A 107 17.40 3.28 20.56
CA GLN A 107 17.85 4.57 21.11
C GLN A 107 17.53 5.75 20.19
N ALA A 108 17.67 5.57 18.88
CA ALA A 108 17.28 6.58 17.89
C ALA A 108 15.77 6.87 17.97
N PHE A 109 14.92 5.85 18.06
CA PHE A 109 13.47 6.04 18.19
C PHE A 109 13.06 6.67 19.53
N GLU A 110 13.70 6.28 20.63
CA GLU A 110 13.46 6.89 21.95
C GLU A 110 13.88 8.36 21.99
N THR A 111 14.93 8.73 21.25
CA THR A 111 15.35 10.13 21.10
C THR A 111 14.37 10.91 20.24
N LEU A 112 13.98 10.37 19.08
CA LEU A 112 12.95 10.99 18.23
C LEU A 112 11.63 11.21 18.98
N ALA A 113 11.20 10.25 19.81
CA ALA A 113 10.00 10.40 20.62
C ALA A 113 10.11 11.56 21.61
N ARG A 114 11.24 11.66 22.35
CA ARG A 114 11.49 12.75 23.29
C ARG A 114 11.55 14.11 22.58
N ASP A 115 12.28 14.18 21.47
CA ASP A 115 12.45 15.40 20.71
C ASP A 115 11.12 15.88 20.12
N SER A 116 10.28 14.96 19.64
CA SER A 116 8.95 15.32 19.09
C SER A 116 8.03 15.94 20.15
N LEU A 117 8.06 15.46 21.39
CA LEU A 117 7.27 16.01 22.49
C LEU A 117 7.80 17.37 22.97
N ALA A 118 9.13 17.51 23.03
CA ALA A 118 9.76 18.79 23.37
C ALA A 118 9.43 19.85 22.31
N GLU A 119 9.48 19.48 21.04
CA GLU A 119 9.15 20.36 19.93
C GLU A 119 7.67 20.73 19.92
N GLN A 120 6.77 19.77 20.16
CA GLN A 120 5.34 20.06 20.34
C GLN A 120 5.13 21.09 21.46
N SER A 121 5.73 20.86 22.64
CA SER A 121 5.60 21.79 23.77
C SER A 121 6.18 23.17 23.46
N ARG A 122 7.27 23.25 22.69
CA ARG A 122 7.87 24.50 22.24
C ARG A 122 6.93 25.26 21.31
N LEU A 123 6.31 24.58 20.35
CA LEU A 123 5.34 25.17 19.42
C LEU A 123 4.12 25.68 20.19
N GLU A 124 3.53 24.87 21.08
CA GLU A 124 2.38 25.26 21.90
C GLU A 124 2.67 26.48 22.80
N GLN A 125 3.93 26.70 23.20
CA GLN A 125 4.33 27.87 23.99
C GLN A 125 4.66 29.11 23.13
N GLN A 126 5.06 28.93 21.88
CA GLN A 126 5.51 30.02 21.00
C GLN A 126 4.45 30.49 20.01
N GLU A 127 3.60 29.58 19.53
CA GLU A 127 2.45 29.91 18.69
C GLU A 127 1.35 30.52 19.56
N VAL A 128 1.40 31.85 19.65
CA VAL A 128 0.38 32.65 20.33
C VAL A 128 -0.57 33.20 19.26
N GLY A 129 -1.81 32.76 19.28
CA GLY A 129 -2.82 33.21 18.32
C GLY A 129 -4.12 32.42 18.42
N ASP A 130 -5.18 32.96 17.84
CA ASP A 130 -6.45 32.27 17.72
C ASP A 130 -6.39 31.21 16.61
N PHE A 131 -6.88 30.01 16.92
CA PHE A 131 -6.81 28.88 15.98
C PHE A 131 -7.61 29.16 14.71
N ASP A 132 -8.75 29.85 14.80
CA ASP A 132 -9.58 30.16 13.63
C ASP A 132 -8.85 31.14 12.68
N LEU A 133 -8.08 32.09 13.22
CA LEU A 133 -7.22 32.97 12.42
C LEU A 133 -6.12 32.20 11.69
N PHE A 134 -5.47 31.24 12.38
CA PHE A 134 -4.48 30.36 11.75
C PHE A 134 -5.08 29.57 10.59
N VAL A 135 -6.26 28.95 10.80
CA VAL A 135 -6.96 28.17 9.76
C VAL A 135 -7.34 29.07 8.57
N GLY A 136 -7.85 30.27 8.84
CA GLY A 136 -8.20 31.23 7.78
C GLY A 136 -6.99 31.65 6.94
N ALA A 137 -5.86 31.95 7.58
CA ALA A 137 -4.61 32.29 6.90
C ALA A 137 -4.06 31.11 6.08
N TYR A 138 -4.11 29.90 6.62
CA TYR A 138 -3.70 28.68 5.92
C TYR A 138 -4.54 28.44 4.66
N GLN A 139 -5.88 28.53 4.75
CA GLN A 139 -6.77 28.37 3.61
C GLN A 139 -6.53 29.43 2.53
N ALA A 140 -6.34 30.69 2.94
CA ALA A 140 -6.00 31.77 2.02
C ALA A 140 -4.67 31.52 1.27
N SER A 141 -3.67 30.95 1.96
CA SER A 141 -2.38 30.61 1.34
C SER A 141 -2.50 29.54 0.25
N ILE A 142 -3.37 28.55 0.42
CA ILE A 142 -3.61 27.50 -0.58
C ILE A 142 -4.33 28.08 -1.81
N LEU A 143 -5.32 28.94 -1.59
CA LEU A 143 -6.07 29.60 -2.67
C LEU A 143 -5.21 30.57 -3.47
N ALA A 144 -4.27 31.26 -2.81
CA ALA A 144 -3.32 32.17 -3.46
C ALA A 144 -2.31 31.46 -4.37
N ILE A 145 -2.01 30.18 -4.12
CA ILE A 145 -1.14 29.34 -4.96
C ILE A 145 -1.91 28.74 -6.16
N SER A 146 -3.24 28.75 -6.13
CA SER A 146 -4.10 28.15 -7.15
C SER A 146 -4.59 29.14 -8.22
N ASN A 147 -4.18 30.41 -8.14
CA ASN A 147 -4.41 31.48 -9.12
C ASN A 147 -3.09 31.91 -9.77
#